data_AF-A0A1V4SIE5-F1
#
_entry.id   AF-A0A1V4SIE5-F1
#
_cell.length_a   1.000
_cell.length_b   1.000
_cell.length_c   1.000
_cell.angle_alpha   90.00
_cell.angle_beta   90.00
_cell.angle_gamma   90.00
#
_symmetry.space_group_name_H-M   'P 1'
#
loop_
_entity.id
_entity.type
_entity.pdbx_description
1 polymer ?
#
loop_
_entity_poly.entity_id
_entity_poly.type
_entity_poly.pdbx_seq_one_letter_code
_entity_poly.pdbx_strand_id
1 'polypeptide(L)'
;MSKKKVLSNDSYVKIIPLALILLIVPLIVHLKTVTLTGASLLFSPNSDSYPDFFNYFKAIWLGTLTVISFLVCLWYFYFKKFTFKISKLFIPLGIYYLGVITSTVLSDYKHQSLFGFNDRFEGFLILTCYLVTCFLAAHFITYEKDVKILFGALVLSAVIISLLGISQFWGFDILQSDFGKHLMLSANDYKEIGESLEFKFPTRYIYATLYNPNYVGSYFSMLFPISLVFFLFSNSLKYKILSGIFSCLTFITLVGCLSSTGYIASFIAILFILLILYKKIIKSWKSVIPLFLCLVGILFFMNITAEGTLLAGFTKSITQSENNSPNAEIAATTKPDNSLKDIKLVKNSASIITVDNVLNIQFDNSTYQCIFSDKAGNSLDFKIDETDNKTLIFNDPRYEGIKVIVDGAIFNITTSNTVFNICVNKDSGYFKFMDYRGNQVDIVDVEKFGFEGKETFASSRGYIWSRTIPLLKDTIFWGHGPDTYAFVFPQNDFLGKVKGLSTPYMIVDKPHNMFLQISVNTGLLSLFAFLVFIIWYAIVSIKLYIMNRSDNIYFISGVSCLVAVIGFMVSALANDSVISVSPVFWIILGVGIASNRLYRSHLSNINLKV
;
A
#
# COMPACT_ATOMS: atom_id res chain seq x y z
N MET A 1 21.65 -36.36 43.39
CA MET A 1 21.37 -36.41 41.94
C MET A 1 19.87 -36.25 41.70
N SER A 2 19.38 -35.03 41.52
CA SER A 2 17.98 -34.81 41.12
C SER A 2 17.84 -35.20 39.65
N LYS A 3 16.97 -36.16 39.35
CA LYS A 3 16.56 -36.48 37.98
C LYS A 3 16.19 -35.19 37.24
N LYS A 4 17.06 -34.72 36.34
CA LYS A 4 16.70 -33.78 35.29
C LYS A 4 15.51 -34.39 34.57
N LYS A 5 14.31 -33.88 34.84
CA LYS A 5 13.16 -34.10 33.97
C LYS A 5 13.60 -33.58 32.61
N VAL A 6 13.94 -34.49 31.71
CA VAL A 6 14.08 -34.20 30.29
C VAL A 6 12.74 -33.57 29.92
N LEU A 7 12.73 -32.26 29.66
CA LEU A 7 11.59 -31.55 29.07
C LEU A 7 11.37 -32.16 27.69
N SER A 8 10.66 -33.28 27.66
CA SER A 8 10.33 -34.03 26.47
C SER A 8 9.39 -33.18 25.61
N ASN A 9 9.88 -32.79 24.43
CA ASN A 9 9.12 -32.24 23.31
C ASN A 9 8.05 -31.21 23.71
N ASP A 10 8.46 -29.95 23.86
CA ASP A 10 7.50 -28.86 23.77
C ASP A 10 6.85 -28.93 22.38
N SER A 11 5.54 -29.13 22.34
CA SER A 11 4.83 -29.39 21.10
C SER A 11 4.93 -28.17 20.17
N TYR A 12 5.31 -28.40 18.92
CA TYR A 12 5.32 -27.38 17.85
C TYR A 12 3.91 -26.82 17.58
N VAL A 13 2.87 -27.40 18.18
CA VAL A 13 1.48 -26.93 18.15
C VAL A 13 1.34 -25.45 18.49
N LYS A 14 2.18 -24.90 19.39
CA LYS A 14 2.13 -23.47 19.76
C LYS A 14 2.37 -22.50 18.61
N ILE A 15 3.10 -22.90 17.57
CA ILE A 15 3.39 -22.04 16.42
C ILE A 15 2.54 -22.34 15.19
N ILE A 16 1.71 -23.40 15.20
CA ILE A 16 0.91 -23.80 14.04
C ILE A 16 -0.01 -22.66 13.57
N PRO A 17 -0.76 -21.94 14.44
CA PRO A 17 -1.60 -20.84 13.99
C PRO A 17 -0.81 -19.73 13.29
N LEU A 18 0.39 -19.39 13.80
CA LEU A 18 1.27 -18.41 13.18
C LEU A 18 1.80 -18.90 11.81
N ALA A 19 2.14 -20.19 11.71
CA ALA A 19 2.55 -20.79 10.44
C ALA A 19 1.40 -20.78 9.41
N LEU A 20 0.16 -21.03 9.83
CA LEU A 20 -1.02 -20.95 8.97
C LEU A 20 -1.30 -19.52 8.52
N ILE A 21 -1.07 -18.51 9.36
CA ILE A 21 -1.17 -17.10 8.93
C ILE A 21 -0.15 -16.82 7.82
N LEU A 22 1.12 -17.20 8.01
CA LEU A 22 2.16 -17.01 6.99
C LEU A 22 1.86 -17.77 5.69
N LEU A 23 1.25 -18.95 5.78
CA LEU A 23 0.97 -19.80 4.63
C LEU A 23 -0.26 -19.34 3.85
N ILE A 24 -1.39 -19.23 4.53
CA ILE A 24 -2.72 -19.17 3.91
C ILE A 24 -3.17 -17.73 3.69
N VAL A 25 -3.00 -16.83 4.67
CA VAL A 25 -3.61 -15.48 4.61
C VAL A 25 -3.18 -14.71 3.35
N PRO A 26 -1.90 -14.67 2.95
CA PRO A 26 -1.50 -13.99 1.71
C PRO A 26 -2.11 -14.58 0.43
N LEU A 27 -2.52 -15.85 0.43
CA LEU A 27 -3.02 -16.58 -0.75
C LEU A 27 -4.53 -16.45 -0.98
N ILE A 28 -5.28 -15.98 0.02
CA ILE A 28 -6.73 -15.93 -0.06
C ILE A 28 -7.16 -14.91 -1.13
N VAL A 29 -7.96 -15.37 -2.08
CA VAL A 29 -8.72 -14.54 -3.03
C VAL A 29 -10.10 -15.18 -3.15
N HIS A 30 -11.13 -14.49 -2.66
CA HIS A 30 -12.51 -14.98 -2.70
C HIS A 30 -13.49 -13.81 -2.63
N LEU A 31 -14.52 -13.82 -3.47
CA LEU A 31 -15.50 -12.74 -3.54
C LEU A 31 -16.33 -12.67 -2.25
N LYS A 32 -16.38 -11.47 -1.68
CA LYS A 32 -17.40 -11.06 -0.73
C LYS A 32 -18.01 -9.74 -1.19
N THR A 33 -19.32 -9.75 -1.42
CA THR A 33 -20.10 -8.51 -1.50
C THR A 33 -20.35 -8.00 -0.07
N VAL A 34 -19.68 -6.91 0.29
CA VAL A 34 -19.74 -6.26 1.61
C VAL A 34 -20.82 -5.20 1.59
N THR A 35 -21.74 -5.25 2.54
CA THR A 35 -22.74 -4.19 2.74
C THR A 35 -22.09 -2.97 3.38
N LEU A 36 -22.24 -1.82 2.73
CA LEU A 36 -21.72 -0.55 3.18
C LEU A 36 -22.67 0.08 4.20
N THR A 37 -22.12 0.62 5.29
CA THR A 37 -22.91 1.23 6.36
C THR A 37 -22.29 2.54 6.85
N GLY A 38 -23.13 3.44 7.36
CA GLY A 38 -22.69 4.71 7.94
C GLY A 38 -21.87 5.56 6.97
N ALA A 39 -20.74 6.08 7.44
CA ALA A 39 -19.89 6.97 6.66
C ALA A 39 -19.32 6.31 5.39
N SER A 40 -19.18 4.99 5.34
CA SER A 40 -18.71 4.27 4.15
C SER A 40 -19.59 4.49 2.90
N LEU A 41 -20.88 4.81 3.07
CA LEU A 41 -21.79 5.14 1.96
C LEU A 41 -21.40 6.43 1.24
N LEU A 42 -20.63 7.31 1.88
CA LEU A 42 -20.10 8.53 1.26
C LEU A 42 -19.17 8.22 0.09
N PHE A 43 -18.57 7.02 0.04
CA PHE A 43 -17.60 6.64 -0.99
C PHE A 43 -18.17 5.68 -2.04
N SER A 44 -19.47 5.39 -1.98
CA SER A 44 -20.17 4.56 -2.97
C SER A 44 -21.57 5.14 -3.22
N PRO A 45 -21.68 6.19 -4.06
CA PRO A 45 -22.94 6.93 -4.23
C PRO A 45 -24.04 6.11 -4.91
N ASN A 46 -23.69 5.10 -5.72
CA ASN A 46 -24.64 4.36 -6.56
C ASN A 46 -24.88 2.92 -6.08
N SER A 47 -24.29 2.51 -4.97
CA SER A 47 -24.42 1.15 -4.44
C SER A 47 -24.22 1.15 -2.93
N ASP A 48 -25.08 0.42 -2.22
CA ASP A 48 -24.91 0.11 -0.80
C ASP A 48 -24.05 -1.14 -0.57
N SER A 49 -23.41 -1.64 -1.62
CA SER A 49 -22.56 -2.83 -1.58
C SER A 49 -21.24 -2.64 -2.34
N TYR A 50 -20.20 -3.30 -1.85
CA TYR A 50 -18.86 -3.28 -2.41
C TYR A 50 -18.32 -4.72 -2.59
N PRO A 51 -18.03 -5.16 -3.83
CA PRO A 51 -17.42 -6.47 -4.07
C PRO A 51 -15.92 -6.43 -3.74
N ASP A 52 -15.49 -7.25 -2.80
CA ASP A 52 -14.09 -7.41 -2.40
C ASP A 52 -13.62 -8.85 -2.65
N PHE A 53 -12.54 -9.02 -3.41
CA PHE A 53 -11.92 -10.33 -3.64
C PHE A 53 -10.72 -10.59 -2.72
N PHE A 54 -10.02 -9.54 -2.29
CA PHE A 54 -8.64 -9.68 -1.86
C PHE A 54 -8.42 -9.49 -0.36
N ASN A 55 -9.24 -8.73 0.35
CA ASN A 55 -8.89 -8.27 1.70
C ASN A 55 -9.90 -8.73 2.77
N TYR A 56 -11.19 -8.86 2.45
CA TYR A 56 -12.23 -9.23 3.42
C TYR A 56 -11.93 -10.59 4.09
N PHE A 57 -11.79 -11.66 3.30
CA PHE A 57 -11.54 -12.99 3.87
C PHE A 57 -10.15 -13.10 4.51
N LYS A 58 -9.17 -12.30 4.05
CA LYS A 58 -7.87 -12.20 4.75
C LYS A 58 -8.05 -11.66 6.16
N ALA A 59 -8.92 -10.66 6.36
CA ALA A 59 -9.27 -10.11 7.67
C ALA A 59 -9.90 -11.15 8.58
N ILE A 60 -10.89 -11.87 8.07
CA ILE A 60 -11.57 -12.93 8.82
C ILE A 60 -10.60 -14.04 9.22
N TRP A 61 -9.79 -14.55 8.30
CA TRP A 61 -8.85 -15.65 8.58
C TRP A 61 -7.70 -15.22 9.48
N LEU A 62 -7.17 -14.01 9.31
CA LEU A 62 -6.19 -13.45 10.23
C LEU A 62 -6.75 -13.34 11.65
N GLY A 63 -7.94 -12.76 11.80
CA GLY A 63 -8.60 -12.62 13.10
C GLY A 63 -8.83 -13.98 13.75
N THR A 64 -9.39 -14.93 13.00
CA THR A 64 -9.66 -16.30 13.47
C THR A 64 -8.39 -17.01 13.92
N LEU A 65 -7.34 -17.03 13.10
CA LEU A 65 -6.07 -17.69 13.44
C LEU A 65 -5.35 -16.99 14.59
N THR A 66 -5.51 -15.68 14.73
CA THR A 66 -4.95 -14.93 15.87
C THR A 66 -5.66 -15.27 17.16
N VAL A 67 -7.00 -15.36 17.16
CA VAL A 67 -7.79 -15.82 18.31
C VAL A 67 -7.37 -17.24 18.70
N ILE A 68 -7.24 -18.16 17.73
CA ILE A 68 -6.74 -19.52 17.98
C ILE A 68 -5.34 -19.48 18.62
N SER A 69 -4.42 -18.67 18.08
CA SER A 69 -3.07 -18.50 18.63
C SER A 69 -3.10 -18.00 20.09
N PHE A 70 -4.01 -17.07 20.39
CA PHE A 70 -4.22 -16.56 21.74
C PHE A 70 -4.84 -17.60 22.68
N LEU A 71 -5.80 -18.41 22.22
CA LEU A 71 -6.35 -19.51 23.03
C LEU A 71 -5.28 -20.57 23.33
N VAL A 72 -4.43 -20.90 22.36
CA VAL A 72 -3.26 -21.76 22.56
C VAL A 72 -2.32 -21.12 23.60
N CYS A 73 -2.15 -19.80 23.58
CA CYS A 73 -1.41 -19.06 24.59
C CYS A 73 -1.95 -19.26 26.01
N LEU A 74 -3.25 -19.09 26.20
CA LEU A 74 -3.89 -19.30 27.49
C LEU A 74 -3.75 -20.75 27.96
N TRP A 75 -3.87 -21.71 27.04
CA TRP A 75 -3.67 -23.13 27.34
C TRP A 75 -2.23 -23.42 27.81
N TYR A 76 -1.21 -22.89 27.11
CA TYR A 76 0.18 -23.02 27.53
C TYR A 76 0.45 -22.34 28.88
N PHE A 77 -0.15 -21.18 29.13
CA PHE A 77 -0.02 -20.49 30.40
C PHE A 77 -0.59 -21.34 31.55
N TYR A 78 -1.82 -21.86 31.41
CA TYR A 78 -2.51 -22.62 32.46
C TYR A 78 -1.92 -24.02 32.68
N PHE A 79 -1.71 -24.79 31.61
CA PHE A 79 -1.32 -26.21 31.72
C PHE A 79 0.19 -26.44 31.66
N LYS A 80 0.95 -25.60 30.97
CA LYS A 80 2.41 -25.71 30.84
C LYS A 80 3.18 -24.76 31.75
N LYS A 81 2.47 -23.91 32.52
CA LYS A 81 3.07 -22.87 33.39
C LYS A 81 4.09 -22.01 32.65
N PHE A 82 3.78 -21.70 31.38
CA PHE A 82 4.63 -20.87 30.54
C PHE A 82 4.69 -19.45 31.12
N THR A 83 5.88 -18.83 31.14
CA THR A 83 6.09 -17.48 31.67
C THR A 83 6.65 -16.55 30.60
N PHE A 84 6.12 -15.34 30.54
CA PHE A 84 6.63 -14.29 29.65
C PHE A 84 7.81 -13.58 30.29
N LYS A 85 8.92 -13.48 29.56
CA LYS A 85 10.02 -12.55 29.87
C LYS A 85 9.94 -11.38 28.91
N ILE A 86 9.08 -10.42 29.24
CA ILE A 86 8.83 -9.25 28.40
C ILE A 86 10.07 -8.35 28.40
N SER A 87 10.64 -8.16 27.21
CA SER A 87 11.75 -7.22 27.00
C SER A 87 11.27 -5.77 27.07
N LYS A 88 12.14 -4.85 27.52
CA LYS A 88 11.90 -3.40 27.44
C LYS A 88 11.61 -2.93 26.01
N LEU A 89 12.02 -3.71 25.00
CA LEU A 89 11.68 -3.47 23.60
C LEU A 89 10.16 -3.41 23.34
N PHE A 90 9.32 -4.04 24.16
CA PHE A 90 7.86 -3.98 23.99
C PHE A 90 7.21 -2.73 24.59
N ILE A 91 7.94 -1.90 25.35
CA ILE A 91 7.38 -0.67 25.95
C ILE A 91 6.90 0.31 24.86
N PRO A 92 7.71 0.67 23.83
CA PRO A 92 7.22 1.55 22.77
C PRO A 92 6.09 0.91 21.95
N LEU A 93 6.09 -0.42 21.78
CA LEU A 93 4.97 -1.11 21.12
C LEU A 93 3.66 -1.00 21.92
N GLY A 94 3.74 -1.05 23.25
CA GLY A 94 2.60 -0.82 24.13
C GLY A 94 2.07 0.62 24.01
N ILE A 95 2.95 1.61 23.92
CA ILE A 95 2.56 3.02 23.72
C ILE A 95 1.88 3.22 22.35
N TYR A 96 2.41 2.60 21.29
CA TYR A 96 1.74 2.55 19.98
C TYR A 96 0.33 1.95 20.11
N TYR A 97 0.20 0.82 20.82
CA TYR A 97 -1.11 0.19 21.00
C TYR A 97 -2.09 1.04 21.82
N LEU A 98 -1.61 1.77 22.83
CA LEU A 98 -2.43 2.74 23.54
C LEU A 98 -2.95 3.82 22.57
N GLY A 99 -2.11 4.32 21.67
CA GLY A 99 -2.55 5.24 20.61
C GLY A 99 -3.63 4.66 19.70
N VAL A 100 -3.51 3.38 19.32
CA VAL A 100 -4.55 2.65 18.58
C VAL A 100 -5.87 2.60 19.37
N ILE A 101 -5.83 2.21 20.65
CA ILE A 101 -7.02 2.13 21.51
C ILE A 101 -7.67 3.51 21.68
N THR A 102 -6.90 4.52 22.08
CA THR A 102 -7.44 5.86 22.36
C THR A 102 -8.03 6.48 21.11
N SER A 103 -7.38 6.34 19.96
CA SER A 103 -7.88 6.88 18.70
C SER A 103 -9.16 6.17 18.25
N THR A 104 -9.32 4.87 18.52
CA THR A 104 -10.59 4.17 18.26
C THR A 104 -11.71 4.63 19.17
N VAL A 105 -11.44 4.80 20.47
CA VAL A 105 -12.46 5.23 21.45
C VAL A 105 -12.94 6.66 21.17
N LEU A 106 -12.02 7.54 20.80
CA LEU A 106 -12.25 8.97 20.55
C LEU A 106 -12.66 9.29 19.11
N SER A 107 -12.69 8.31 18.20
CA SER A 107 -13.03 8.51 16.79
C SER A 107 -14.49 8.95 16.59
N ASP A 108 -14.71 9.91 15.69
CA ASP A 108 -16.03 10.25 15.16
C ASP A 108 -16.60 9.12 14.26
N TYR A 109 -15.73 8.28 13.70
CA TYR A 109 -16.07 7.19 12.79
C TYR A 109 -15.87 5.82 13.46
N LYS A 110 -16.48 5.61 14.64
CA LYS A 110 -16.25 4.43 15.49
C LYS A 110 -16.39 3.09 14.77
N HIS A 111 -17.40 2.92 13.92
CA HIS A 111 -17.61 1.67 13.20
C HIS A 111 -16.43 1.37 12.25
N GLN A 112 -16.06 2.35 11.41
CA GLN A 112 -14.90 2.25 10.53
C GLN A 112 -13.60 2.11 11.32
N SER A 113 -13.48 2.79 12.46
CA SER A 113 -12.32 2.64 13.32
C SER A 113 -12.17 1.24 13.91
N LEU A 114 -13.27 0.54 14.16
CA LEU A 114 -13.25 -0.83 14.67
C LEU A 114 -12.94 -1.86 13.58
N PHE A 115 -13.62 -1.76 12.43
CA PHE A 115 -13.61 -2.80 11.38
C PHE A 115 -12.75 -2.47 10.16
N GLY A 116 -12.39 -1.21 9.96
CA GLY A 116 -11.62 -0.70 8.82
C GLY A 116 -12.49 -0.04 7.75
N PHE A 117 -11.82 0.66 6.84
CA PHE A 117 -12.39 1.17 5.60
C PHE A 117 -12.67 -0.01 4.64
N ASN A 118 -13.67 0.16 3.77
CA ASN A 118 -13.95 -0.85 2.74
C ASN A 118 -12.68 -1.07 1.90
N ASP A 119 -12.50 -2.26 1.32
CA ASP A 119 -11.30 -2.64 0.55
C ASP A 119 -10.01 -2.82 1.38
N ARG A 120 -9.94 -2.37 2.65
CA ARG A 120 -8.74 -2.49 3.49
C ARG A 120 -8.95 -3.33 4.72
N PHE A 121 -10.04 -3.08 5.44
CA PHE A 121 -10.40 -3.76 6.69
C PHE A 121 -9.33 -3.64 7.79
N GLU A 122 -8.50 -2.57 7.79
CA GLU A 122 -7.38 -2.41 8.74
C GLU A 122 -7.77 -1.58 9.98
N GLY A 123 -8.96 -1.86 10.53
CA GLY A 123 -9.43 -1.25 11.77
C GLY A 123 -8.70 -1.76 13.03
N PHE A 124 -9.17 -1.31 14.19
CA PHE A 124 -8.68 -1.70 15.52
C PHE A 124 -8.46 -3.20 15.69
N LEU A 125 -9.41 -4.02 15.22
CA LEU A 125 -9.35 -5.47 15.38
C LEU A 125 -8.15 -6.07 14.64
N ILE A 126 -7.90 -5.61 13.41
CA ILE A 126 -6.78 -6.11 12.59
C ILE A 126 -5.44 -5.57 13.09
N LEU A 127 -5.36 -4.30 13.49
CA LEU A 127 -4.15 -3.78 14.12
C LEU A 127 -3.83 -4.51 15.44
N THR A 128 -4.84 -4.88 16.22
CA THR A 128 -4.65 -5.75 17.40
C THR A 128 -4.10 -7.11 16.99
N CYS A 129 -4.60 -7.71 15.91
CA CYS A 129 -4.08 -8.99 15.42
C CYS A 129 -2.59 -8.93 15.03
N TYR A 130 -2.18 -7.85 14.37
CA TYR A 130 -0.78 -7.59 14.03
C TYR A 130 0.13 -7.58 15.26
N LEU A 131 -0.28 -6.85 16.30
CA LEU A 131 0.50 -6.73 17.53
C LEU A 131 0.55 -8.03 18.32
N VAL A 132 -0.58 -8.72 18.42
CA VAL A 132 -0.67 -10.03 19.11
C VAL A 132 0.19 -11.07 18.40
N THR A 133 0.12 -11.17 17.07
CA THR A 133 0.92 -12.15 16.31
C THR A 133 2.42 -11.89 16.42
N CYS A 134 2.85 -10.63 16.39
CA CYS A 134 4.24 -10.23 16.67
C CYS A 134 4.67 -10.63 18.08
N PHE A 135 3.87 -10.27 19.09
CA PHE A 135 4.15 -10.58 20.49
C PHE A 135 4.25 -12.10 20.73
N LEU A 136 3.30 -12.88 20.19
CA LEU A 136 3.28 -14.34 20.34
C LEU A 136 4.46 -14.99 19.61
N ALA A 137 4.77 -14.56 18.39
CA ALA A 137 5.95 -15.06 17.66
C ALA A 137 7.25 -14.82 18.46
N ALA A 138 7.42 -13.64 19.06
CA ALA A 138 8.58 -13.31 19.88
C ALA A 138 8.73 -14.18 21.14
N HIS A 139 7.64 -14.76 21.65
CA HIS A 139 7.66 -15.53 22.90
C HIS A 139 7.57 -17.05 22.69
N PHE A 140 6.78 -17.54 21.73
CA PHE A 140 6.57 -18.97 21.53
C PHE A 140 7.73 -19.69 20.85
N ILE A 141 8.53 -19.00 20.05
CA ILE A 141 9.68 -19.60 19.38
C ILE A 141 10.76 -19.88 20.42
N THR A 142 11.01 -21.16 20.67
CA THR A 142 11.98 -21.62 21.67
C THR A 142 13.04 -22.57 21.09
N TYR A 143 12.73 -23.24 19.98
CA TYR A 143 13.60 -24.24 19.37
C TYR A 143 13.86 -23.95 17.89
N GLU A 144 14.92 -24.55 17.35
CA GLU A 144 15.24 -24.50 15.92
C GLU A 144 14.09 -25.00 15.03
N LYS A 145 13.34 -26.01 15.50
CA LYS A 145 12.21 -26.57 14.76
C LYS A 145 11.11 -25.53 14.55
N ASP A 146 10.88 -24.65 15.53
CA ASP A 146 9.85 -23.62 15.44
C ASP A 146 10.18 -22.63 14.31
N VAL A 147 11.45 -22.19 14.26
CA VAL A 147 11.97 -21.32 13.20
C VAL A 147 11.83 -21.99 11.82
N LYS A 148 12.19 -23.28 11.71
CA LYS A 148 12.10 -24.03 10.44
C LYS A 148 10.67 -24.14 9.93
N ILE A 149 9.70 -24.37 10.81
CA ILE A 149 8.27 -24.47 10.42
C ILE A 149 7.77 -23.13 9.91
N LEU A 150 8.03 -22.03 10.63
CA LEU A 150 7.56 -20.70 10.24
C LEU A 150 8.16 -20.24 8.92
N PHE A 151 9.48 -20.39 8.72
CA PHE A 151 10.11 -20.06 7.46
C PHE A 151 9.71 -21.03 6.33
N GLY A 152 9.45 -22.30 6.63
CA GLY A 152 8.92 -23.25 5.65
C GLY A 152 7.54 -22.83 5.14
N ALA A 153 6.64 -22.42 6.03
CA ALA A 153 5.33 -21.88 5.68
C ALA A 153 5.44 -20.60 4.83
N LEU A 154 6.31 -19.67 5.24
CA LEU A 154 6.57 -18.43 4.51
C LEU A 154 7.12 -18.69 3.10
N VAL A 155 8.11 -19.57 2.95
CA VAL A 155 8.69 -19.93 1.65
C VAL A 155 7.67 -20.60 0.76
N LEU A 156 6.87 -21.54 1.29
CA LEU A 156 5.83 -22.21 0.52
C LEU A 156 4.79 -21.21 -0.01
N SER A 157 4.32 -20.29 0.84
CA SER A 157 3.41 -19.22 0.43
C SER A 157 4.03 -18.35 -0.66
N ALA A 158 5.26 -17.87 -0.45
CA ALA A 158 5.95 -17.02 -1.40
C ALA A 158 6.20 -17.71 -2.75
N VAL A 159 6.51 -19.02 -2.77
CA VAL A 159 6.62 -19.79 -4.01
C VAL A 159 5.29 -19.84 -4.75
N ILE A 160 4.18 -20.11 -4.07
CA ILE A 160 2.85 -20.15 -4.70
C ILE A 160 2.51 -18.77 -5.28
N ILE A 161 2.70 -17.68 -4.52
CA ILE A 161 2.48 -16.30 -4.98
C ILE A 161 3.37 -15.99 -6.19
N SER A 162 4.64 -16.39 -6.17
CA SER A 162 5.56 -16.19 -7.30
C SER A 162 5.11 -16.94 -8.55
N LEU A 163 4.63 -18.18 -8.42
CA LEU A 163 4.13 -18.96 -9.56
C LEU A 163 2.87 -18.33 -10.17
N LEU A 164 1.93 -17.88 -9.32
CA LEU A 164 0.74 -17.15 -9.77
C LEU A 164 1.13 -15.83 -10.47
N GLY A 165 2.06 -15.07 -9.88
CA GLY A 165 2.51 -13.81 -10.46
C GLY A 165 3.26 -13.99 -11.79
N ILE A 166 4.13 -15.00 -11.87
CA ILE A 166 4.80 -15.38 -13.11
C ILE A 166 3.79 -15.70 -14.21
N SER A 167 2.74 -16.46 -13.90
CA SER A 167 1.73 -16.80 -14.89
C SER A 167 1.00 -15.54 -15.42
N GLN A 168 0.69 -14.58 -14.53
CA GLN A 168 0.11 -13.27 -14.91
C GLN A 168 1.02 -12.47 -15.85
N PHE A 169 2.32 -12.42 -15.57
CA PHE A 169 3.27 -11.65 -16.36
C PHE A 169 3.34 -12.09 -17.84
N TRP A 170 3.22 -13.39 -18.09
CA TRP A 170 3.24 -13.95 -19.46
C TRP A 170 1.85 -14.17 -20.06
N GLY A 171 0.79 -13.63 -19.45
CA GLY A 171 -0.58 -13.64 -20.00
C GLY A 171 -1.37 -14.92 -19.71
N PHE A 172 -0.88 -15.78 -18.82
CA PHE A 172 -1.57 -17.00 -18.37
C PHE A 172 -2.10 -16.79 -16.94
N ASP A 173 -2.93 -15.78 -16.73
CA ASP A 173 -3.43 -15.46 -15.39
C ASP A 173 -4.30 -16.60 -14.82
N ILE A 174 -3.74 -17.36 -13.89
CA ILE A 174 -4.41 -18.52 -13.29
C ILE A 174 -5.65 -18.08 -12.51
N LEU A 175 -5.66 -16.88 -11.91
CA LEU A 175 -6.83 -16.38 -11.19
C LEU A 175 -7.98 -16.09 -12.16
N GLN A 176 -7.68 -15.64 -13.37
CA GLN A 176 -8.69 -15.36 -14.41
C GLN A 176 -9.08 -16.59 -15.25
N SER A 177 -8.36 -17.71 -15.12
CA SER A 177 -8.76 -18.99 -15.72
C SER A 177 -10.06 -19.54 -15.11
N ASP A 178 -10.76 -20.43 -15.81
CA ASP A 178 -11.96 -21.09 -15.26
C ASP A 178 -11.69 -21.74 -13.92
N PHE A 179 -10.55 -22.42 -13.78
CA PHE A 179 -10.13 -23.02 -12.52
C PHE A 179 -10.00 -21.97 -11.39
N GLY A 180 -9.34 -20.85 -11.67
CA GLY A 180 -9.17 -19.76 -10.70
C GLY A 180 -10.50 -19.14 -10.29
N LYS A 181 -11.38 -18.87 -11.26
CA LYS A 181 -12.71 -18.33 -11.02
C LYS A 181 -13.57 -19.25 -10.15
N HIS A 182 -13.49 -20.58 -10.31
CA HIS A 182 -14.15 -21.55 -9.43
C HIS A 182 -13.61 -21.54 -7.99
N LEU A 183 -12.34 -21.16 -7.77
CA LEU A 183 -11.78 -21.02 -6.43
C LEU A 183 -12.19 -19.69 -5.77
N MET A 184 -12.31 -18.62 -6.56
CA MET A 184 -12.61 -17.28 -6.07
C MET A 184 -14.11 -17.01 -5.88
N LEU A 185 -14.99 -17.77 -6.52
CA LEU A 185 -16.43 -17.53 -6.52
C LEU A 185 -17.18 -18.69 -5.85
N SER A 186 -18.32 -18.38 -5.22
CA SER A 186 -19.27 -19.43 -4.86
C SER A 186 -19.92 -20.02 -6.11
N ALA A 187 -20.55 -21.19 -5.99
CA ALA A 187 -21.23 -21.83 -7.13
C ALA A 187 -22.35 -20.97 -7.74
N ASN A 188 -22.96 -20.07 -6.95
CA ASN A 188 -23.98 -19.14 -7.44
C ASN A 188 -23.32 -17.94 -8.13
N ASP A 189 -22.32 -17.32 -7.48
CA ASP A 189 -21.61 -16.17 -8.07
C ASP A 189 -20.91 -16.54 -9.38
N TYR A 190 -20.37 -17.76 -9.51
CA TYR A 190 -19.77 -18.23 -10.76
C TYR A 190 -20.78 -18.27 -11.90
N LYS A 191 -22.02 -18.70 -11.64
CA LYS A 191 -23.09 -18.70 -12.65
C LYS A 191 -23.52 -17.30 -13.04
N GLU A 192 -23.52 -16.36 -12.10
CA GLU A 192 -24.00 -15.00 -12.33
C GLU A 192 -22.96 -14.13 -13.05
N ILE A 193 -21.69 -14.20 -12.62
CA ILE A 193 -20.65 -13.28 -13.10
C ILE A 193 -19.39 -13.96 -13.62
N GLY A 194 -19.24 -15.28 -13.47
CA GLY A 194 -17.98 -15.99 -13.76
C GLY A 194 -17.47 -15.79 -15.19
N GLU A 195 -18.35 -15.87 -16.19
CA GLU A 195 -17.97 -15.67 -17.60
C GLU A 195 -17.52 -14.21 -17.86
N SER A 196 -18.24 -13.24 -17.30
CA SER A 196 -17.95 -11.81 -17.47
C SER A 196 -16.87 -11.24 -16.53
N LEU A 197 -16.45 -12.01 -15.52
CA LEU A 197 -15.48 -11.55 -14.54
C LEU A 197 -14.13 -11.37 -15.22
N GLU A 198 -13.66 -10.12 -15.23
CA GLU A 198 -12.36 -9.73 -15.75
C GLU A 198 -11.71 -8.71 -14.80
N PHE A 199 -10.53 -9.02 -14.28
CA PHE A 199 -9.74 -8.04 -13.54
C PHE A 199 -9.00 -7.10 -14.50
N LYS A 200 -9.25 -5.79 -14.36
CA LYS A 200 -8.71 -4.74 -15.23
C LYS A 200 -7.29 -4.32 -14.85
N PHE A 201 -6.35 -5.26 -14.81
CA PHE A 201 -4.93 -4.95 -14.62
C PHE A 201 -4.23 -4.73 -15.97
N PRO A 202 -3.18 -3.88 -16.03
CA PRO A 202 -2.37 -3.76 -17.24
C PRO A 202 -1.79 -5.10 -17.67
N THR A 203 -1.52 -5.25 -18.97
CA THR A 203 -0.86 -6.45 -19.49
C THR A 203 0.56 -6.57 -18.92
N ARG A 204 1.01 -7.81 -18.72
CA ARG A 204 2.36 -8.14 -18.19
C ARG A 204 2.66 -7.48 -16.84
N TYR A 205 1.65 -7.41 -15.97
CA TYR A 205 1.75 -6.81 -14.64
C TYR A 205 1.45 -7.84 -13.56
N ILE A 206 2.30 -7.93 -12.54
CA ILE A 206 2.10 -8.88 -11.43
C ILE A 206 1.34 -8.23 -10.28
N TYR A 207 0.12 -8.69 -10.03
CA TYR A 207 -0.67 -8.35 -8.83
C TYR A 207 -0.82 -9.54 -7.87
N ALA A 208 -0.64 -10.77 -8.39
CA ALA A 208 -0.76 -12.05 -7.71
C ALA A 208 -2.04 -12.13 -6.86
N THR A 209 -1.94 -12.64 -5.64
CA THR A 209 -3.03 -12.62 -4.65
C THR A 209 -2.99 -11.38 -3.78
N LEU A 210 -2.13 -10.40 -4.07
CA LEU A 210 -1.79 -9.27 -3.17
C LEU A 210 -2.49 -7.97 -3.55
N TYR A 211 -3.52 -8.03 -4.40
CA TYR A 211 -4.41 -6.95 -4.84
C TYR A 211 -3.77 -5.84 -5.68
N ASN A 212 -2.63 -5.32 -5.25
CA ASN A 212 -1.94 -4.22 -5.91
C ASN A 212 -0.46 -4.58 -6.14
N PRO A 213 0.10 -4.26 -7.31
CA PRO A 213 1.51 -4.47 -7.62
C PRO A 213 2.49 -3.77 -6.66
N ASN A 214 2.11 -2.63 -6.08
CA ASN A 214 2.90 -1.98 -5.01
C ASN A 214 2.95 -2.82 -3.73
N TYR A 215 1.90 -3.58 -3.43
CA TYR A 215 1.87 -4.52 -2.32
C TYR A 215 2.68 -5.78 -2.63
N VAL A 216 2.69 -6.24 -3.89
CA VAL A 216 3.63 -7.27 -4.36
C VAL A 216 5.07 -6.80 -4.16
N GLY A 217 5.40 -5.59 -4.60
CA GLY A 217 6.73 -4.98 -4.38
C GLY A 217 7.10 -4.91 -2.90
N SER A 218 6.17 -4.49 -2.03
CA SER A 218 6.37 -4.45 -0.58
C SER A 218 6.62 -5.84 0.00
N TYR A 219 5.84 -6.84 -0.40
CA TYR A 219 5.99 -8.22 0.04
C TYR A 219 7.34 -8.78 -0.40
N PHE A 220 7.67 -8.73 -1.69
CA PHE A 220 8.90 -9.31 -2.21
C PHE A 220 10.16 -8.53 -1.84
N SER A 221 10.04 -7.27 -1.41
CA SER A 221 11.15 -6.54 -0.76
C SER A 221 11.58 -7.16 0.58
N MET A 222 10.70 -7.94 1.23
CA MET A 222 11.08 -8.76 2.38
C MET A 222 11.64 -10.12 1.93
N LEU A 223 10.95 -10.80 1.02
CA LEU A 223 11.20 -12.20 0.69
C LEU A 223 12.48 -12.41 -0.13
N PHE A 224 12.81 -11.49 -1.04
CA PHE A 224 14.02 -11.60 -1.86
C PHE A 224 15.31 -11.49 -1.03
N PRO A 225 15.47 -10.50 -0.11
CA PRO A 225 16.59 -10.51 0.84
C PRO A 225 16.66 -11.78 1.70
N ILE A 226 15.52 -12.31 2.16
CA ILE A 226 15.48 -13.58 2.92
C ILE A 226 16.03 -14.73 2.08
N SER A 227 15.62 -14.85 0.82
CA SER A 227 16.05 -15.93 -0.07
C SER A 227 17.56 -15.89 -0.33
N LEU A 228 18.13 -14.69 -0.47
CA LEU A 228 19.58 -14.50 -0.62
C LEU A 228 20.35 -14.95 0.62
N VAL A 229 19.87 -14.62 1.82
CA VAL A 229 20.47 -15.10 3.08
C VAL A 229 20.42 -16.63 3.15
N PHE A 230 19.28 -17.24 2.81
CA PHE A 230 19.16 -18.71 2.76
C PHE A 230 20.12 -19.35 1.75
N PHE A 231 20.31 -18.72 0.59
CA PHE A 231 21.29 -19.17 -0.40
C PHE A 231 22.72 -19.09 0.13
N LEU A 232 23.11 -18.01 0.80
CA LEU A 232 24.47 -17.83 1.33
C LEU A 232 24.83 -18.88 2.40
N PHE A 233 23.87 -19.32 3.20
CA PHE A 233 24.10 -20.27 4.31
C PHE A 233 23.69 -21.72 4.01
N SER A 234 23.26 -22.03 2.79
CA SER A 234 22.96 -23.40 2.38
C SER A 234 24.24 -24.22 2.20
N ASN A 235 24.41 -25.27 3.01
CA ASN A 235 25.62 -26.11 3.03
C ASN A 235 25.56 -27.31 2.06
N SER A 236 24.37 -27.87 1.80
CA SER A 236 24.22 -28.98 0.84
C SER A 236 23.87 -28.45 -0.55
N LEU A 237 24.35 -29.13 -1.58
CA LEU A 237 24.05 -28.76 -2.98
C LEU A 237 22.55 -28.70 -3.24
N LYS A 238 21.78 -29.67 -2.70
CA LYS A 238 20.32 -29.68 -2.78
C LYS A 238 19.70 -28.39 -2.23
N TYR A 239 20.03 -27.99 -1.01
CA TYR A 239 19.47 -26.77 -0.42
C TYR A 239 20.00 -25.50 -1.08
N LYS A 240 21.23 -25.54 -1.61
CA LYS A 240 21.82 -24.44 -2.39
C LYS A 240 21.05 -24.20 -3.69
N ILE A 241 20.72 -25.27 -4.43
CA ILE A 241 19.91 -25.18 -5.65
C ILE A 241 18.49 -24.70 -5.32
N LEU A 242 17.84 -25.30 -4.32
CA LEU A 242 16.47 -24.90 -3.94
C LEU A 242 16.37 -23.43 -3.51
N SER A 243 17.32 -22.95 -2.69
CA SER A 243 17.36 -21.53 -2.29
C SER A 243 17.75 -20.60 -3.45
N GLY A 244 18.54 -21.08 -4.41
CA GLY A 244 18.83 -20.36 -5.66
C GLY A 244 17.58 -20.20 -6.51
N ILE A 245 16.82 -21.28 -6.75
CA ILE A 245 15.53 -21.25 -7.46
C ILE A 245 14.56 -20.30 -6.75
N PHE A 246 14.44 -20.40 -5.43
CA PHE A 246 13.59 -19.50 -4.65
C PHE A 246 14.01 -18.03 -4.79
N SER A 247 15.31 -17.75 -4.86
CA SER A 247 15.82 -16.40 -5.13
C SER A 247 15.47 -15.92 -6.53
N CYS A 248 15.52 -16.79 -7.54
CA CYS A 248 15.09 -16.45 -8.89
C CYS A 248 13.58 -16.17 -8.95
N LEU A 249 12.74 -17.01 -8.33
CA LEU A 249 11.28 -16.83 -8.30
C LEU A 249 10.88 -15.50 -7.63
N THR A 250 11.43 -15.23 -6.45
CA THR A 250 11.18 -13.97 -5.72
C THR A 250 11.67 -12.76 -6.51
N PHE A 251 12.82 -12.86 -7.19
CA PHE A 251 13.34 -11.80 -8.05
C PHE A 251 12.47 -11.54 -9.29
N ILE A 252 12.03 -12.59 -10.01
CA ILE A 252 11.11 -12.47 -11.14
C ILE A 252 9.83 -11.76 -10.71
N THR A 253 9.28 -12.15 -9.56
CA THR A 253 8.03 -11.56 -9.04
C THR A 253 8.23 -10.09 -8.65
N LEU A 254 9.35 -9.77 -8.01
CA LEU A 254 9.72 -8.41 -7.66
C LEU A 254 9.84 -7.54 -8.93
N VAL A 255 10.57 -7.98 -9.95
CA VAL A 255 10.76 -7.24 -11.21
C VAL A 255 9.46 -7.14 -12.04
N GLY A 256 8.64 -8.18 -12.05
CA GLY A 256 7.39 -8.18 -12.83
C GLY A 256 6.26 -7.36 -12.21
N CYS A 257 6.35 -6.99 -10.93
CA CYS A 257 5.34 -6.13 -10.30
C CYS A 257 5.49 -4.65 -10.63
N LEU A 258 6.61 -4.24 -11.25
CA LEU A 258 6.80 -2.87 -11.75
C LEU A 258 6.67 -1.76 -10.68
N SER A 259 6.90 -2.11 -9.40
CA SER A 259 6.87 -1.16 -8.30
C SER A 259 8.27 -0.60 -7.98
N SER A 260 8.51 0.66 -8.33
CA SER A 260 9.75 1.39 -8.03
C SER A 260 10.08 1.38 -6.53
N THR A 261 9.06 1.47 -5.67
CA THR A 261 9.19 1.36 -4.22
C THR A 261 9.77 0.00 -3.80
N GLY A 262 9.28 -1.10 -4.38
CA GLY A 262 9.79 -2.45 -4.12
C GLY A 262 11.26 -2.62 -4.51
N TYR A 263 11.68 -1.99 -5.62
CA TYR A 263 13.08 -2.02 -6.07
C TYR A 263 14.01 -1.29 -5.11
N ILE A 264 13.67 -0.06 -4.74
CA ILE A 264 14.47 0.77 -3.82
C ILE A 264 14.57 0.06 -2.45
N ALA A 265 13.46 -0.47 -1.95
CA ALA A 265 13.42 -1.23 -0.70
C ALA A 265 14.34 -2.46 -0.73
N SER A 266 14.27 -3.26 -1.79
CA SER A 266 15.11 -4.44 -1.95
C SER A 266 16.58 -4.08 -2.09
N PHE A 267 16.90 -3.02 -2.82
CA PHE A 267 18.26 -2.52 -2.97
C PHE A 267 18.86 -2.11 -1.62
N ILE A 268 18.13 -1.34 -0.81
CA ILE A 268 18.58 -0.95 0.53
C ILE A 268 18.76 -2.18 1.43
N ALA A 269 17.84 -3.15 1.40
CA ALA A 269 18.00 -4.40 2.14
C ALA A 269 19.25 -5.20 1.72
N ILE A 270 19.58 -5.22 0.42
CA ILE A 270 20.81 -5.84 -0.10
C ILE A 270 22.05 -5.10 0.40
N LEU A 271 22.05 -3.77 0.50
CA LEU A 271 23.19 -3.02 1.09
C LEU A 271 23.44 -3.45 2.54
N PHE A 272 22.38 -3.72 3.33
CA PHE A 272 22.52 -4.27 4.68
C PHE A 272 23.01 -5.72 4.68
N ILE A 273 22.60 -6.55 3.72
CA ILE A 273 23.17 -7.89 3.52
C ILE A 273 24.68 -7.77 3.25
N LEU A 274 25.09 -6.89 2.33
CA LEU A 274 26.50 -6.65 2.01
C LEU A 274 27.25 -6.21 3.26
N LEU A 275 26.74 -5.24 4.02
CA LEU A 275 27.36 -4.74 5.24
C LEU A 275 27.55 -5.84 6.31
N ILE A 276 26.51 -6.64 6.58
CA ILE A 276 26.51 -7.63 7.67
C ILE A 276 27.24 -8.92 7.26
N LEU A 277 27.09 -9.33 6.01
CA LEU A 277 27.52 -10.65 5.51
C LEU A 277 28.71 -10.59 4.54
N TYR A 278 29.41 -9.46 4.38
CA TYR A 278 30.52 -9.31 3.43
C TYR A 278 31.55 -10.46 3.50
N LYS A 279 31.97 -10.88 4.70
CA LYS A 279 32.94 -11.98 4.88
C LYS A 279 32.40 -13.30 4.31
N LYS A 280 31.11 -13.58 4.54
CA LYS A 280 30.46 -14.80 4.04
C LYS A 280 30.33 -14.75 2.52
N ILE A 281 29.99 -13.60 1.97
CA ILE A 281 29.84 -13.37 0.52
C ILE A 281 31.18 -13.59 -0.19
N ILE A 282 32.26 -12.98 0.32
CA ILE A 282 33.63 -13.16 -0.22
C ILE A 282 34.02 -14.64 -0.16
N LYS A 283 33.75 -15.33 0.96
CA LYS A 283 34.03 -16.77 1.08
C LYS A 283 33.21 -17.63 0.12
N SER A 284 32.01 -17.22 -0.23
CA SER A 284 31.06 -17.96 -1.08
C SER A 284 30.98 -17.45 -2.53
N TRP A 285 31.96 -16.66 -2.99
CA TRP A 285 31.94 -16.00 -4.30
C TRP A 285 31.66 -16.93 -5.49
N LYS A 286 32.18 -18.16 -5.46
CA LYS A 286 31.97 -19.18 -6.51
C LYS A 286 30.51 -19.59 -6.70
N SER A 287 29.67 -19.43 -5.67
CA SER A 287 28.22 -19.64 -5.79
C SER A 287 27.46 -18.33 -5.99
N VAL A 288 27.98 -17.21 -5.50
CA VAL A 288 27.34 -15.89 -5.63
C VAL A 288 27.40 -15.38 -7.07
N ILE A 289 28.54 -15.51 -7.76
CA ILE A 289 28.67 -15.03 -9.15
C ILE A 289 27.66 -15.72 -10.09
N PRO A 290 27.52 -17.07 -10.11
CA PRO A 290 26.52 -17.71 -10.95
C PRO A 290 25.08 -17.28 -10.66
N LEU A 291 24.72 -17.10 -9.38
CA LEU A 291 23.39 -16.59 -9.02
C LEU A 291 23.20 -15.17 -9.56
N PHE A 292 24.18 -14.28 -9.35
CA PHE A 292 24.12 -12.91 -9.85
C PHE A 292 23.94 -12.86 -11.38
N LEU A 293 24.73 -13.64 -12.13
CA LEU A 293 24.61 -13.73 -13.58
C LEU A 293 23.24 -14.29 -14.00
N CYS A 294 22.68 -15.25 -13.25
CA CYS A 294 21.34 -15.77 -13.49
C CYS A 294 20.27 -14.69 -13.28
N LEU A 295 20.33 -13.92 -12.19
CA LEU A 295 19.39 -12.81 -11.93
C LEU A 295 19.48 -11.71 -13.01
N VAL A 296 20.70 -11.36 -13.43
CA VAL A 296 20.92 -10.43 -14.55
C VAL A 296 20.31 -10.98 -15.85
N GLY A 297 20.56 -12.26 -16.17
CA GLY A 297 19.97 -12.91 -17.34
C GLY A 297 18.45 -12.93 -17.31
N ILE A 298 17.85 -13.19 -16.14
CA ILE A 298 16.40 -13.11 -15.93
C ILE A 298 15.88 -11.70 -16.22
N LEU A 299 16.53 -10.65 -15.69
CA LEU A 299 16.12 -9.27 -15.93
C LEU A 299 16.13 -8.94 -17.42
N PHE A 300 17.19 -9.31 -18.14
CA PHE A 300 17.27 -9.11 -19.59
C PHE A 300 16.19 -9.90 -20.35
N PHE A 301 15.99 -11.16 -20.00
CA PHE A 301 14.96 -12.00 -20.61
C PHE A 301 13.55 -11.41 -20.41
N MET A 302 13.22 -11.02 -19.18
CA MET A 302 11.95 -10.37 -18.88
C MET A 302 11.80 -9.05 -19.63
N ASN A 303 12.85 -8.24 -19.74
CA ASN A 303 12.79 -6.96 -20.46
C ASN A 303 12.59 -7.16 -21.97
N ILE A 304 13.23 -8.15 -22.59
CA ILE A 304 13.02 -8.50 -24.00
C ILE A 304 11.57 -8.95 -24.21
N THR A 305 11.07 -9.87 -23.38
CA THR A 305 9.68 -10.36 -23.50
C THR A 305 8.63 -9.31 -23.20
N ALA A 306 8.98 -8.24 -22.48
CA ALA A 306 8.13 -7.09 -22.21
C ALA A 306 8.41 -5.90 -23.15
N GLU A 307 9.07 -6.14 -24.29
CA GLU A 307 9.29 -5.13 -25.35
C GLU A 307 10.01 -3.86 -24.84
N GLY A 308 10.92 -4.04 -23.88
CA GLY A 308 11.72 -2.94 -23.30
C GLY A 308 11.01 -2.10 -22.23
N THR A 309 9.74 -2.37 -21.93
CA THR A 309 8.94 -1.56 -21.00
C THR A 309 9.44 -1.60 -19.55
N LEU A 310 10.07 -2.71 -19.11
CA LEU A 310 10.58 -2.83 -17.74
C LEU A 310 11.69 -1.83 -17.45
N LEU A 311 12.73 -1.79 -18.29
CA LEU A 311 13.85 -0.86 -18.12
C LEU A 311 13.43 0.58 -18.43
N ALA A 312 12.54 0.81 -19.40
CA ALA A 312 11.98 2.13 -19.68
C ALA A 312 11.16 2.68 -18.50
N GLY A 313 10.37 1.84 -17.83
CA GLY A 313 9.64 2.23 -16.62
C GLY A 313 10.57 2.61 -15.46
N PHE A 314 11.70 1.89 -15.33
CA PHE A 314 12.73 2.20 -14.34
C PHE A 314 13.42 3.56 -14.63
N THR A 315 13.83 3.80 -15.88
CA THR A 315 14.47 5.08 -16.25
C THR A 315 13.51 6.25 -16.13
N LYS A 316 12.26 6.09 -16.58
CA LYS A 316 11.20 7.11 -16.46
C LYS A 316 10.93 7.47 -15.01
N SER A 317 10.94 6.50 -14.09
CA SER A 317 10.78 6.75 -12.65
C SER A 317 11.91 7.61 -12.05
N ILE A 318 13.12 7.51 -12.60
CA ILE A 318 14.29 8.29 -12.16
C ILE A 318 14.29 9.69 -12.78
N THR A 319 13.97 9.79 -14.08
CA THR A 319 14.01 11.05 -14.83
C THR A 319 12.75 11.93 -14.66
N GLN A 320 11.59 11.36 -14.28
CA GLN A 320 10.39 12.14 -13.94
C GLN A 320 10.56 13.01 -12.68
N SER A 321 11.67 12.87 -11.95
CA SER A 321 12.02 13.81 -10.88
C SER A 321 12.50 15.17 -11.40
N GLU A 322 12.90 15.29 -12.68
CA GLU A 322 13.48 16.53 -13.23
C GLU A 322 12.55 17.28 -14.21
N ASN A 323 11.57 16.61 -14.83
CA ASN A 323 10.71 17.24 -15.85
C ASN A 323 9.34 17.71 -15.35
N ASN A 324 9.15 17.92 -14.03
CA ASN A 324 7.89 18.45 -13.48
C ASN A 324 7.81 19.97 -13.58
N SER A 325 7.96 20.50 -14.79
CA SER A 325 7.11 21.57 -15.27
C SER A 325 6.18 20.94 -16.30
N PRO A 326 4.92 21.37 -16.45
CA PRO A 326 4.10 21.00 -17.62
C PRO A 326 4.70 21.43 -18.98
N ASN A 327 5.97 21.87 -19.03
CA ASN A 327 6.59 22.57 -20.13
C ASN A 327 7.99 21.99 -20.41
N ALA A 328 8.07 20.82 -21.04
CA ALA A 328 9.29 20.38 -21.71
C ALA A 328 8.99 19.42 -22.86
N GLU A 329 7.96 19.73 -23.64
CA GLU A 329 7.86 19.40 -25.06
C GLU A 329 6.89 20.42 -25.69
N ILE A 330 7.23 21.71 -25.58
CA ILE A 330 6.68 22.72 -26.48
C ILE A 330 7.39 22.51 -27.82
N ALA A 331 6.96 21.49 -28.56
CA ALA A 331 6.81 21.71 -29.98
C ALA A 331 5.85 22.90 -30.09
N ALA A 332 6.31 23.99 -30.70
CA ALA A 332 5.53 25.19 -30.93
C ALA A 332 4.20 24.81 -31.63
N THR A 333 3.17 24.56 -30.82
CA THR A 333 1.83 24.27 -31.29
C THR A 333 1.12 25.61 -31.24
N THR A 334 0.60 26.01 -32.39
CA THR A 334 -0.20 27.22 -32.59
C THR A 334 -1.56 27.19 -31.86
N LYS A 335 -1.76 26.25 -30.93
CA LYS A 335 -3.02 26.04 -30.19
C LYS A 335 -2.95 26.67 -28.80
N PRO A 336 -4.03 27.32 -28.32
CA PRO A 336 -4.08 27.90 -26.98
C PRO A 336 -3.99 26.83 -25.89
N ASP A 337 -3.22 27.09 -24.83
CA ASP A 337 -3.18 26.24 -23.64
C ASP A 337 -4.38 26.58 -22.75
N ASN A 338 -5.43 25.77 -22.92
CA ASN A 338 -6.65 25.84 -22.13
C ASN A 338 -6.65 24.88 -20.93
N SER A 339 -5.48 24.56 -20.37
CA SER A 339 -5.38 23.80 -19.11
C SER A 339 -5.91 24.63 -17.93
N LEU A 340 -6.71 24.01 -17.07
CA LEU A 340 -7.33 24.68 -15.93
C LEU A 340 -6.28 25.14 -14.90
N LYS A 341 -6.28 26.44 -14.57
CA LYS A 341 -5.45 27.04 -13.52
C LYS A 341 -6.21 27.34 -12.23
N ASP A 342 -7.45 27.80 -12.34
CA ASP A 342 -8.29 28.21 -11.21
C ASP A 342 -9.79 28.26 -11.60
N ILE A 343 -10.67 28.17 -10.60
CA ILE A 343 -12.13 28.33 -10.76
C ILE A 343 -12.63 29.25 -9.65
N LYS A 344 -13.38 30.29 -10.02
CA LYS A 344 -14.03 31.18 -9.07
C LYS A 344 -15.53 31.16 -9.26
N LEU A 345 -16.25 30.76 -8.22
CA LEU A 345 -17.71 30.78 -8.19
C LEU A 345 -18.15 31.88 -7.22
N VAL A 346 -18.76 32.94 -7.75
CA VAL A 346 -19.19 34.10 -6.96
C VAL A 346 -20.64 34.40 -7.31
N LYS A 347 -21.55 34.01 -6.41
CA LYS A 347 -23.00 34.18 -6.60
C LYS A 347 -23.41 33.60 -7.96
N ASN A 348 -24.03 34.40 -8.82
CA ASN A 348 -24.49 34.01 -10.16
C ASN A 348 -23.42 34.16 -11.26
N SER A 349 -22.13 34.26 -10.90
CA SER A 349 -21.00 34.28 -11.84
C SER A 349 -20.05 33.11 -11.58
N ALA A 350 -19.60 32.46 -12.65
CA ALA A 350 -18.52 31.48 -12.64
C ALA A 350 -17.40 31.92 -13.58
N SER A 351 -16.16 31.95 -13.10
CA SER A 351 -14.98 32.24 -13.91
C SER A 351 -14.07 31.01 -13.98
N ILE A 352 -13.87 30.50 -15.18
CA ILE A 352 -12.99 29.37 -15.47
C ILE A 352 -11.69 29.95 -16.02
N ILE A 353 -10.62 29.84 -15.24
CA ILE A 353 -9.33 30.48 -15.54
C ILE A 353 -8.41 29.38 -16.06
N THR A 354 -7.99 29.48 -17.32
CA THR A 354 -7.03 28.56 -17.96
C THR A 354 -5.63 29.17 -18.01
N VAL A 355 -4.67 28.49 -18.64
CA VAL A 355 -3.29 29.00 -18.76
C VAL A 355 -3.26 30.32 -19.52
N ASP A 356 -3.96 30.37 -20.65
CA ASP A 356 -3.97 31.51 -21.57
C ASP A 356 -5.26 32.35 -21.51
N ASN A 357 -6.40 31.80 -21.10
CA ASN A 357 -7.71 32.43 -21.26
C ASN A 357 -8.57 32.41 -19.98
N VAL A 358 -9.66 33.18 -20.01
CA VAL A 358 -10.71 33.16 -18.98
C VAL A 358 -12.06 33.06 -19.67
N LEU A 359 -12.86 32.08 -19.26
CA LEU A 359 -14.27 31.96 -19.64
C LEU A 359 -15.13 32.36 -18.45
N ASN A 360 -15.83 33.48 -18.58
CA ASN A 360 -16.80 33.94 -17.59
C ASN A 360 -18.21 33.49 -18.01
N ILE A 361 -18.95 32.93 -17.06
CA ILE A 361 -20.34 32.49 -17.22
C ILE A 361 -21.18 33.27 -16.21
N GLN A 362 -22.05 34.13 -16.70
CA GLN A 362 -22.99 34.89 -15.88
C GLN A 362 -24.39 34.27 -16.05
N PHE A 363 -25.01 33.83 -14.96
CA PHE A 363 -26.39 33.37 -14.96
C PHE A 363 -27.35 34.53 -14.67
N ASP A 364 -28.32 34.74 -15.56
CA ASP A 364 -29.40 35.70 -15.38
C ASP A 364 -30.62 35.00 -14.79
N ASN A 365 -30.93 35.32 -13.53
CA ASN A 365 -32.06 34.78 -12.80
C ASN A 365 -33.43 35.18 -13.39
N SER A 366 -33.49 36.23 -14.21
CA SER A 366 -34.75 36.72 -14.78
C SER A 366 -35.11 36.01 -16.09
N THR A 367 -34.12 35.74 -16.93
CA THR A 367 -34.29 35.11 -18.25
C THR A 367 -33.99 33.61 -18.22
N TYR A 368 -33.38 33.10 -17.15
CA TYR A 368 -32.86 31.74 -17.03
C TYR A 368 -31.84 31.40 -18.13
N GLN A 369 -31.08 32.39 -18.58
CA GLN A 369 -30.05 32.27 -19.61
C GLN A 369 -28.65 32.54 -19.06
N CYS A 370 -27.65 31.99 -19.73
CA CYS A 370 -26.24 32.26 -19.44
C CYS A 370 -25.62 33.16 -20.50
N ILE A 371 -24.85 34.14 -20.03
CA ILE A 371 -24.01 34.99 -20.86
C ILE A 371 -22.56 34.53 -20.70
N PHE A 372 -21.88 34.29 -21.82
CA PHE A 372 -20.49 33.87 -21.86
C PHE A 372 -19.63 35.05 -22.29
N SER A 373 -18.56 35.35 -21.54
CA SER A 373 -17.67 36.46 -21.85
C SER A 373 -16.20 36.14 -21.62
N ASP A 374 -15.33 36.90 -22.28
CA ASP A 374 -13.89 36.80 -22.15
C ASP A 374 -13.34 37.52 -20.90
N LYS A 375 -12.01 37.50 -20.75
CA LYS A 375 -11.30 38.18 -19.64
C LYS A 375 -11.59 39.69 -19.56
N ALA A 376 -11.87 40.34 -20.69
CA ALA A 376 -12.18 41.76 -20.76
C ALA A 376 -13.69 42.04 -20.62
N GLY A 377 -14.52 41.00 -20.51
CA GLY A 377 -15.97 41.10 -20.41
C GLY A 377 -16.68 41.20 -21.76
N ASN A 378 -15.99 40.97 -22.88
CA ASN A 378 -16.63 40.94 -24.20
C ASN A 378 -17.42 39.66 -24.35
N SER A 379 -18.64 39.75 -24.90
CA SER A 379 -19.49 38.57 -25.16
C SER A 379 -18.83 37.62 -26.15
N LEU A 380 -18.97 36.31 -25.90
CA LEU A 380 -18.45 35.25 -26.75
C LEU A 380 -19.58 34.62 -27.55
N ASP A 381 -19.43 34.58 -28.87
CA ASP A 381 -20.35 33.88 -29.76
C ASP A 381 -20.06 32.37 -29.75
N PHE A 382 -21.12 31.57 -29.74
CA PHE A 382 -21.04 30.11 -29.77
C PHE A 382 -22.10 29.52 -30.69
N LYS A 383 -21.84 28.30 -31.16
CA LYS A 383 -22.80 27.44 -31.84
C LYS A 383 -23.14 26.26 -30.92
N ILE A 384 -24.35 25.74 -31.05
CA ILE A 384 -24.77 24.51 -30.39
C ILE A 384 -24.49 23.35 -31.35
N ASP A 385 -23.86 22.30 -30.87
CA ASP A 385 -23.63 21.08 -31.66
C ASP A 385 -24.98 20.43 -32.02
N GLU A 386 -25.26 20.30 -33.31
CA GLU A 386 -26.53 19.77 -33.82
C GLU A 386 -26.73 18.28 -33.51
N THR A 387 -25.68 17.55 -33.13
CA THR A 387 -25.76 16.11 -32.83
C THR A 387 -26.37 15.82 -31.46
N ASP A 388 -26.10 16.65 -30.45
CA ASP A 388 -26.60 16.46 -29.08
C ASP A 388 -27.48 17.61 -28.58
N ASN A 389 -27.54 18.74 -29.30
CA ASN A 389 -28.26 19.97 -28.94
C ASN A 389 -27.94 20.53 -27.54
N LYS A 390 -26.78 20.17 -26.97
CA LYS A 390 -26.38 20.54 -25.59
C LYS A 390 -24.96 21.10 -25.51
N THR A 391 -24.09 20.73 -26.44
CA THR A 391 -22.69 21.15 -26.44
C THR A 391 -22.53 22.54 -27.05
N LEU A 392 -21.95 23.47 -26.30
CA LEU A 392 -21.58 24.80 -26.75
C LEU A 392 -20.16 24.78 -27.32
N ILE A 393 -20.02 25.25 -28.57
CA ILE A 393 -18.76 25.38 -29.29
C ILE A 393 -18.53 26.88 -29.55
N PHE A 394 -17.54 27.45 -28.89
CA PHE A 394 -17.17 28.86 -29.07
C PHE A 394 -16.54 29.09 -30.44
N ASN A 395 -16.96 30.14 -31.14
CA ASN A 395 -16.42 30.47 -32.46
C ASN A 395 -15.01 31.08 -32.38
N ASP A 396 -14.64 31.63 -31.22
CA ASP A 396 -13.35 32.25 -30.99
C ASP A 396 -12.25 31.17 -30.82
N PRO A 397 -11.22 31.15 -31.69
CA PRO A 397 -10.14 30.17 -31.64
C PRO A 397 -9.39 30.12 -30.31
N ARG A 398 -9.40 31.20 -29.51
CA ARG A 398 -8.78 31.24 -28.18
C ARG A 398 -9.38 30.20 -27.23
N TYR A 399 -10.65 29.85 -27.42
CA TYR A 399 -11.38 28.89 -26.59
C TYR A 399 -11.37 27.48 -27.18
N GLU A 400 -10.57 27.22 -28.22
CA GLU A 400 -10.41 25.87 -28.77
C GLU A 400 -9.98 24.89 -27.67
N GLY A 401 -10.69 23.76 -27.55
CA GLY A 401 -10.45 22.76 -26.51
C GLY A 401 -11.26 22.97 -25.22
N ILE A 402 -11.93 24.11 -25.05
CA ILE A 402 -12.94 24.29 -24.01
C ILE A 402 -14.29 23.86 -24.56
N LYS A 403 -14.93 22.87 -23.93
CA LYS A 403 -16.30 22.45 -24.25
C LYS A 403 -17.18 22.66 -23.03
N VAL A 404 -18.37 23.21 -23.25
CA VAL A 404 -19.38 23.38 -22.20
C VAL A 404 -20.64 22.65 -22.66
N ILE A 405 -21.01 21.59 -21.96
CA ILE A 405 -22.27 20.88 -22.18
C ILE A 405 -23.26 21.38 -21.12
N VAL A 406 -24.40 21.91 -21.56
CA VAL A 406 -25.44 22.42 -20.67
C VAL A 406 -26.59 21.42 -20.61
N ASP A 407 -26.86 20.88 -19.42
CA ASP A 407 -27.98 19.97 -19.17
C ASP A 407 -28.84 20.49 -18.01
N GLY A 408 -29.90 21.22 -18.34
CA GLY A 408 -30.72 21.93 -17.38
C GLY A 408 -29.90 22.97 -16.61
N ALA A 409 -29.73 22.77 -15.30
CA ALA A 409 -28.96 23.66 -14.42
C ALA A 409 -27.49 23.25 -14.26
N ILE A 410 -27.05 22.18 -14.92
CA ILE A 410 -25.70 21.61 -14.80
C ILE A 410 -24.88 21.97 -16.04
N PHE A 411 -23.64 22.40 -15.79
CA PHE A 411 -22.65 22.73 -16.80
C PHE A 411 -21.50 21.75 -16.65
N ASN A 412 -21.36 20.83 -17.61
CA ASN A 412 -20.19 19.98 -17.73
C ASN A 412 -19.13 20.70 -18.57
N ILE A 413 -17.99 20.97 -17.96
CA ILE A 413 -16.93 21.79 -18.52
C ILE A 413 -15.71 20.92 -18.74
N THR A 414 -15.28 20.85 -19.99
CA THR A 414 -14.05 20.18 -20.40
C THR A 414 -12.99 21.21 -20.70
N THR A 415 -11.81 21.04 -20.10
CA THR A 415 -10.58 21.79 -20.39
C THR A 415 -9.51 20.83 -20.90
N SER A 416 -8.34 21.34 -21.31
CA SER A 416 -7.28 20.50 -21.89
C SER A 416 -6.77 19.38 -20.96
N ASN A 417 -6.90 19.56 -19.64
CA ASN A 417 -6.35 18.66 -18.63
C ASN A 417 -7.39 18.01 -17.71
N THR A 418 -8.67 18.42 -17.76
CA THR A 418 -9.68 17.86 -16.85
C THR A 418 -11.12 18.10 -17.31
N VAL A 419 -12.06 17.40 -16.68
CA VAL A 419 -13.50 17.58 -16.86
C VAL A 419 -14.14 17.75 -15.49
N PHE A 420 -15.02 18.73 -15.35
CA PHE A 420 -15.71 19.00 -14.09
C PHE A 420 -17.12 19.56 -14.31
N ASN A 421 -17.91 19.55 -13.26
CA ASN A 421 -19.31 19.94 -13.28
C ASN A 421 -19.52 21.10 -12.30
N ILE A 422 -20.16 22.16 -12.77
CA ILE A 422 -20.75 23.19 -11.91
C ILE A 422 -22.25 23.22 -12.15
N CYS A 423 -23.01 23.75 -11.21
CA CYS A 423 -24.45 23.92 -11.38
C CYS A 423 -24.91 25.25 -10.83
N VAL A 424 -26.07 25.71 -11.28
CA VAL A 424 -26.78 26.82 -10.64
C VAL A 424 -27.75 26.23 -9.62
N ASN A 425 -27.58 26.62 -8.36
CA ASN A 425 -28.49 26.25 -7.28
C ASN A 425 -29.86 26.89 -7.52
N LYS A 426 -30.91 26.07 -7.53
CA LYS A 426 -32.28 26.51 -7.88
C LYS A 426 -32.87 27.54 -6.92
N ASP A 427 -32.50 27.47 -5.64
CA ASP A 427 -33.07 28.33 -4.60
C ASP A 427 -32.39 29.70 -4.54
N SER A 428 -31.06 29.73 -4.73
CA SER A 428 -30.25 30.96 -4.61
C SER A 428 -29.87 31.61 -5.94
N GLY A 429 -29.93 30.87 -7.06
CA GLY A 429 -29.38 31.29 -8.35
C GLY A 429 -27.85 31.37 -8.37
N TYR A 430 -27.18 30.78 -7.38
CA TYR A 430 -25.72 30.82 -7.26
C TYR A 430 -25.05 29.60 -7.87
N PHE A 431 -23.90 29.79 -8.49
CA PHE A 431 -23.06 28.70 -8.95
C PHE A 431 -22.47 27.92 -7.77
N LYS A 432 -22.52 26.60 -7.87
CA LYS A 432 -21.91 25.63 -6.96
C LYS A 432 -21.10 24.63 -7.76
N PHE A 433 -20.05 24.11 -7.15
CA PHE A 433 -19.33 22.97 -7.71
C PHE A 433 -20.12 21.69 -7.42
N MET A 434 -20.00 20.69 -8.30
CA MET A 434 -20.59 19.37 -8.08
C MET A 434 -19.50 18.40 -7.66
N ASP A 435 -19.57 17.84 -6.46
CA ASP A 435 -18.59 16.85 -6.00
C ASP A 435 -18.72 15.53 -6.78
N TYR A 436 -17.85 14.55 -6.46
CA TYR A 436 -17.85 13.22 -7.11
C TYR A 436 -19.14 12.41 -6.90
N ARG A 437 -20.05 12.86 -6.03
CA ARG A 437 -21.36 12.25 -5.75
C ARG A 437 -22.50 13.04 -6.39
N GLY A 438 -22.20 14.18 -7.00
CA GLY A 438 -23.20 15.11 -7.52
C GLY A 438 -23.83 16.00 -6.46
N ASN A 439 -23.24 16.15 -5.28
CA ASN A 439 -23.71 17.14 -4.30
C ASN A 439 -23.21 18.54 -4.68
N GLN A 440 -24.02 19.55 -4.41
CA GLN A 440 -23.66 20.96 -4.59
C GLN A 440 -22.81 21.44 -3.42
N VAL A 441 -21.59 21.88 -3.68
CA VAL A 441 -20.62 22.29 -2.66
C VAL A 441 -19.93 23.59 -3.05
N ASP A 442 -19.46 24.31 -2.04
CA ASP A 442 -18.60 25.47 -2.23
C ASP A 442 -17.16 25.05 -2.48
N ILE A 443 -16.45 25.86 -3.28
CA ILE A 443 -15.00 25.72 -3.43
C ILE A 443 -14.37 26.26 -2.16
N VAL A 444 -13.61 25.40 -1.47
CA VAL A 444 -12.89 25.74 -0.24
C VAL A 444 -11.40 25.81 -0.50
N ASP A 445 -10.73 26.79 0.10
CA ASP A 445 -9.27 26.80 0.13
C ASP A 445 -8.79 25.77 1.15
N VAL A 446 -7.91 24.88 0.71
CA VAL A 446 -7.44 23.75 1.52
C VAL A 446 -6.02 24.02 1.97
N GLU A 447 -5.81 23.96 3.28
CA GLU A 447 -4.47 24.12 3.84
C GLU A 447 -3.52 23.06 3.27
N LYS A 448 -2.34 23.51 2.85
CA LYS A 448 -1.31 22.68 2.23
C LYS A 448 0.08 23.09 2.73
N PHE A 449 0.99 22.11 2.84
CA PHE A 449 2.38 22.36 3.25
C PHE A 449 3.36 21.50 2.43
N GLY A 450 4.36 22.15 1.83
CA GLY A 450 5.36 21.49 0.98
C GLY A 450 4.82 21.05 -0.39
N PHE A 451 5.71 20.58 -1.26
CA PHE A 451 5.41 20.05 -2.61
C PHE A 451 4.72 21.02 -3.58
N GLU A 452 4.77 22.34 -3.33
CA GLU A 452 4.26 23.33 -4.29
C GLU A 452 5.03 23.24 -5.62
N GLY A 453 4.29 23.08 -6.73
CA GLY A 453 4.87 22.83 -8.06
C GLY A 453 5.43 21.41 -8.24
N LYS A 454 5.27 20.53 -7.25
CA LYS A 454 5.72 19.13 -7.28
C LYS A 454 4.58 18.17 -6.88
N GLU A 455 3.34 18.54 -7.18
CA GLU A 455 2.14 17.78 -6.82
C GLU A 455 2.14 16.35 -7.40
N THR A 456 2.72 16.16 -8.59
CA THR A 456 2.84 14.87 -9.28
C THR A 456 3.98 13.99 -8.75
N PHE A 457 4.79 14.47 -7.80
CA PHE A 457 5.94 13.76 -7.27
C PHE A 457 5.58 12.37 -6.74
N ALA A 458 6.44 11.39 -7.05
CA ALA A 458 6.30 9.98 -6.66
C ALA A 458 4.89 9.43 -6.97
N SER A 459 4.41 9.60 -8.20
CA SER A 459 3.06 9.22 -8.64
C SER A 459 1.97 9.93 -7.82
N SER A 460 2.01 11.25 -7.82
CA SER A 460 1.01 12.13 -7.18
C SER A 460 0.96 12.09 -5.65
N ARG A 461 1.92 11.43 -5.01
CA ARG A 461 2.08 11.43 -3.55
C ARG A 461 2.43 12.81 -3.01
N GLY A 462 3.13 13.65 -3.79
CA GLY A 462 3.41 15.05 -3.41
C GLY A 462 2.14 15.84 -3.09
N TYR A 463 1.11 15.73 -3.95
CA TYR A 463 -0.21 16.30 -3.69
C TYR A 463 -0.82 15.75 -2.40
N ILE A 464 -0.92 14.42 -2.28
CA ILE A 464 -1.57 13.78 -1.13
C ILE A 464 -0.87 14.17 0.18
N TRP A 465 0.46 14.10 0.22
CA TRP A 465 1.25 14.44 1.40
C TRP A 465 1.14 15.91 1.78
N SER A 466 1.13 16.82 0.80
CA SER A 466 0.98 18.25 1.09
C SER A 466 -0.33 18.61 1.80
N ARG A 467 -1.40 17.85 1.56
CA ARG A 467 -2.70 18.01 2.24
C ARG A 467 -2.82 17.17 3.51
N THR A 468 -2.00 16.12 3.62
CA THR A 468 -1.94 15.27 4.82
C THR A 468 -1.17 15.92 5.95
N ILE A 469 -0.05 16.60 5.67
CA ILE A 469 0.82 17.20 6.70
C ILE A 469 0.06 18.20 7.58
N PRO A 470 -0.79 19.11 7.05
CA PRO A 470 -1.60 20.00 7.87
C PRO A 470 -2.54 19.29 8.86
N LEU A 471 -3.09 18.13 8.48
CA LEU A 471 -3.96 17.32 9.35
C LEU A 471 -3.26 16.84 10.63
N LEU A 472 -1.92 16.81 10.65
CA LEU A 472 -1.15 16.35 11.80
C LEU A 472 -1.22 17.28 13.01
N LYS A 473 -1.67 18.54 12.80
CA LYS A 473 -1.89 19.50 13.90
C LYS A 473 -2.95 19.00 14.87
N ASP A 474 -3.96 18.30 14.37
CA ASP A 474 -5.08 17.78 15.16
C ASP A 474 -4.80 16.40 15.76
N THR A 475 -3.69 15.77 15.37
CA THR A 475 -3.37 14.39 15.75
C THR A 475 -2.09 14.24 16.57
N ILE A 476 -1.67 15.29 17.30
CA ILE A 476 -0.45 15.25 18.12
C ILE A 476 -0.48 14.08 19.11
N PHE A 477 -1.57 13.97 19.89
CA PHE A 477 -1.69 12.98 20.96
C PHE A 477 -2.40 11.69 20.51
N TRP A 478 -3.61 11.83 19.96
CA TRP A 478 -4.43 10.74 19.41
C TRP A 478 -4.84 11.09 17.99
N GLY A 479 -5.07 10.07 17.15
CA GLY A 479 -5.53 10.26 15.79
C GLY A 479 -7.05 10.17 15.66
N HIS A 480 -7.53 10.23 14.42
CA HIS A 480 -8.96 10.16 14.09
C HIS A 480 -9.55 8.74 14.15
N GLY A 481 -8.72 7.72 14.43
CA GLY A 481 -9.09 6.32 14.49
C GLY A 481 -8.42 5.48 13.38
N PRO A 482 -8.05 4.21 13.65
CA PRO A 482 -7.62 3.26 12.63
C PRO A 482 -8.46 3.28 11.35
N ASP A 483 -7.79 3.37 10.20
CA ASP A 483 -8.40 3.31 8.86
C ASP A 483 -9.50 4.36 8.59
N THR A 484 -9.40 5.55 9.21
CA THR A 484 -10.36 6.65 9.01
C THR A 484 -9.87 7.76 8.07
N TYR A 485 -8.65 7.64 7.55
CA TYR A 485 -8.01 8.66 6.71
C TYR A 485 -8.91 9.24 5.60
N ALA A 486 -9.64 8.39 4.86
CA ALA A 486 -10.51 8.81 3.76
C ALA A 486 -11.55 9.85 4.17
N PHE A 487 -12.05 9.76 5.42
CA PHE A 487 -13.09 10.64 5.96
C PHE A 487 -12.55 12.01 6.40
N VAL A 488 -11.27 12.07 6.77
CA VAL A 488 -10.64 13.29 7.29
C VAL A 488 -9.90 14.05 6.20
N PHE A 489 -9.47 13.36 5.14
CA PHE A 489 -8.80 13.99 4.02
C PHE A 489 -9.74 14.99 3.31
N PRO A 490 -9.27 16.20 2.95
CA PRO A 490 -10.09 17.21 2.29
C PRO A 490 -10.49 16.79 0.86
N GLN A 491 -11.58 16.04 0.72
CA GLN A 491 -12.03 15.50 -0.57
C GLN A 491 -12.47 16.59 -1.56
N ASN A 492 -12.77 17.79 -1.09
CA ASN A 492 -13.24 18.92 -1.90
C ASN A 492 -12.11 19.87 -2.35
N ASP A 493 -10.83 19.48 -2.25
CA ASP A 493 -9.72 20.22 -2.88
C ASP A 493 -9.70 20.01 -4.41
N PHE A 494 -10.72 20.53 -5.12
CA PHE A 494 -10.90 20.26 -6.54
C PHE A 494 -9.70 20.67 -7.38
N LEU A 495 -9.18 21.88 -7.15
CA LEU A 495 -8.07 22.42 -7.91
C LEU A 495 -6.77 21.67 -7.59
N GLY A 496 -6.53 21.33 -6.32
CA GLY A 496 -5.39 20.52 -5.93
C GLY A 496 -5.42 19.13 -6.57
N LYS A 497 -6.59 18.47 -6.57
CA LYS A 497 -6.77 17.17 -7.22
C LYS A 497 -6.58 17.24 -8.73
N VAL A 498 -7.00 18.30 -9.41
CA VAL A 498 -6.69 18.48 -10.85
C VAL A 498 -5.17 18.60 -11.06
N LYS A 499 -4.47 19.40 -10.25
CA LYS A 499 -3.02 19.59 -10.36
C LYS A 499 -2.22 18.32 -10.04
N GLY A 500 -2.67 17.53 -9.06
CA GLY A 500 -1.96 16.35 -8.59
C GLY A 500 -2.39 15.04 -9.25
N LEU A 501 -3.68 14.87 -9.54
CA LEU A 501 -4.32 13.60 -9.95
C LEU A 501 -5.01 13.69 -11.31
N SER A 502 -4.94 14.83 -12.00
CA SER A 502 -5.58 15.10 -13.30
C SER A 502 -7.11 15.04 -13.31
N THR A 503 -7.76 14.87 -12.16
CA THR A 503 -9.21 14.85 -12.03
C THR A 503 -9.65 15.38 -10.66
N PRO A 504 -10.72 16.18 -10.58
CA PRO A 504 -11.25 16.64 -9.29
C PRO A 504 -12.01 15.54 -8.54
N TYR A 505 -12.35 14.43 -9.21
CA TYR A 505 -13.28 13.42 -8.70
C TYR A 505 -12.61 12.19 -8.08
N MET A 506 -11.29 12.07 -8.18
CA MET A 506 -10.58 10.96 -7.56
C MET A 506 -10.71 11.04 -6.04
N ILE A 507 -11.22 9.97 -5.43
CA ILE A 507 -11.28 9.82 -3.98
C ILE A 507 -9.88 9.47 -3.49
N VAL A 508 -9.39 10.22 -2.50
CA VAL A 508 -8.12 9.91 -1.83
C VAL A 508 -8.44 9.15 -0.55
N ASP A 509 -8.27 7.84 -0.56
CA ASP A 509 -8.63 6.94 0.53
C ASP A 509 -7.46 6.61 1.48
N LYS A 510 -6.22 6.93 1.07
CA LYS A 510 -4.99 6.67 1.81
C LYS A 510 -3.85 7.62 1.44
N PRO A 511 -2.85 7.80 2.32
CA PRO A 511 -1.72 8.69 2.08
C PRO A 511 -0.61 8.09 1.21
N HIS A 512 -0.63 6.79 0.91
CA HIS A 512 0.48 6.08 0.27
C HIS A 512 1.80 6.21 1.02
N ASN A 513 1.70 6.19 2.35
CA ASN A 513 2.80 6.29 3.29
C ASN A 513 2.32 5.82 4.67
N MET A 514 2.82 4.67 5.13
CA MET A 514 2.39 4.07 6.39
C MET A 514 2.65 5.00 7.60
N PHE A 515 3.68 5.83 7.56
CA PHE A 515 4.02 6.73 8.68
C PHE A 515 3.05 7.90 8.78
N LEU A 516 2.70 8.52 7.66
CA LEU A 516 1.63 9.52 7.60
C LEU A 516 0.29 8.89 7.98
N GLN A 517 0.03 7.65 7.53
CA GLN A 517 -1.18 6.92 7.90
C GLN A 517 -1.25 6.70 9.41
N ILE A 518 -0.18 6.24 10.06
CA ILE A 518 -0.12 6.06 11.52
C ILE A 518 -0.35 7.40 12.23
N SER A 519 0.25 8.48 11.72
CA SER A 519 0.13 9.81 12.32
C SER A 519 -1.28 10.35 12.31
N VAL A 520 -1.99 10.23 11.18
CA VAL A 520 -3.40 10.68 11.06
C VAL A 520 -4.34 9.75 11.82
N ASN A 521 -4.18 8.43 11.69
CA ASN A 521 -5.14 7.48 12.24
C ASN A 521 -4.95 7.23 13.74
N THR A 522 -3.72 7.24 14.24
CA THR A 522 -3.41 6.85 15.63
C THR A 522 -2.61 7.89 16.41
N GLY A 523 -2.17 8.97 15.76
CA GLY A 523 -1.49 10.11 16.37
C GLY A 523 0.03 10.13 16.19
N LEU A 524 0.64 11.31 16.34
CA LEU A 524 2.09 11.50 16.23
C LEU A 524 2.87 10.79 17.35
N LEU A 525 2.35 10.78 18.57
CA LEU A 525 2.95 10.00 19.66
C LEU A 525 2.98 8.50 19.36
N SER A 526 1.93 7.99 18.73
CA SER A 526 1.84 6.60 18.27
C SER A 526 2.89 6.31 17.19
N LEU A 527 3.03 7.20 16.19
CA LEU A 527 4.09 7.09 15.19
C LEU A 527 5.48 7.07 15.83
N PHE A 528 5.76 8.01 16.74
CA PHE A 528 7.06 8.08 17.40
C PHE A 528 7.37 6.80 18.16
N ALA A 529 6.40 6.27 18.91
CA ALA A 529 6.54 5.01 19.64
C ALA A 529 6.79 3.81 18.71
N PHE A 530 6.09 3.74 17.58
CA PHE A 530 6.32 2.73 16.54
C PHE A 530 7.73 2.83 15.95
N LEU A 531 8.20 4.03 15.60
CA LEU A 531 9.54 4.23 15.07
C LEU A 531 10.62 3.84 16.10
N VAL A 532 10.45 4.22 17.37
CA VAL A 532 11.37 3.81 18.45
C VAL A 532 11.41 2.28 18.57
N PHE A 533 10.27 1.59 18.50
CA PHE A 533 10.22 0.13 18.54
C PHE A 533 11.05 -0.50 17.40
N ILE A 534 10.81 -0.06 16.15
CA ILE A 534 11.48 -0.60 14.96
C ILE A 534 12.98 -0.28 14.97
N ILE A 535 13.34 0.98 15.22
CA ILE A 535 14.74 1.44 15.23
C ILE A 535 15.52 0.75 16.36
N TRP A 536 14.92 0.60 17.54
CA TRP A 536 15.56 -0.12 18.65
C TRP A 536 15.80 -1.59 18.29
N TYR A 537 14.80 -2.28 17.71
CA TYR A 537 14.98 -3.64 17.20
C TYR A 537 16.12 -3.71 16.17
N ALA A 538 16.16 -2.80 15.19
CA ALA A 538 17.17 -2.79 14.14
C ALA A 538 18.58 -2.58 14.72
N ILE A 539 18.79 -1.58 15.58
CA ILE A 539 20.08 -1.30 16.22
C ILE A 539 20.58 -2.49 17.02
N VAL A 540 19.71 -3.12 17.82
CA VAL A 540 20.05 -4.29 18.64
C VAL A 540 20.44 -5.47 17.78
N SER A 541 19.74 -5.68 16.67
CA SER A 541 19.99 -6.77 15.71
C SER A 541 21.29 -6.55 14.94
N ILE A 542 21.51 -5.35 14.40
CA ILE A 542 22.74 -5.00 13.66
C ILE A 542 23.97 -5.21 14.56
N LYS A 543 23.95 -4.68 15.78
CA LYS A 543 25.05 -4.88 16.75
C LYS A 543 25.29 -6.35 17.07
N LEU A 544 24.23 -7.17 17.10
CA LEU A 544 24.34 -8.58 17.40
C LEU A 544 24.96 -9.39 16.25
N TYR A 545 24.64 -9.03 15.00
CA TYR A 545 25.01 -9.83 13.83
C TYR A 545 26.28 -9.37 13.10
N ILE A 546 26.67 -8.10 13.21
CA ILE A 546 27.82 -7.54 12.47
C ILE A 546 29.16 -8.25 12.76
N MET A 547 29.33 -8.78 13.97
CA MET A 547 30.55 -9.49 14.35
C MET A 547 30.61 -10.94 13.84
N ASN A 548 29.48 -11.49 13.36
CA ASN A 548 29.27 -12.88 12.98
C ASN A 548 30.11 -13.90 13.80
N ARG A 549 29.65 -14.20 15.03
CA ARG A 549 30.40 -15.04 15.97
C ARG A 549 30.11 -16.55 15.83
N SER A 550 29.02 -16.93 15.17
CA SER A 550 28.58 -18.33 14.99
C SER A 550 27.46 -18.40 13.95
N ASP A 551 27.65 -19.25 12.93
CA ASP A 551 26.72 -19.49 11.81
C ASP A 551 25.65 -20.56 12.20
N ASN A 552 24.77 -20.27 13.16
CA ASN A 552 23.65 -21.16 13.53
C ASN A 552 22.30 -20.70 12.97
N ILE A 553 21.24 -21.51 13.12
CA ILE A 553 19.91 -21.18 12.58
C ILE A 553 19.32 -19.88 13.16
N TYR A 554 19.64 -19.52 14.41
CA TYR A 554 19.19 -18.28 15.04
C TYR A 554 19.90 -17.06 14.48
N PHE A 555 21.19 -17.18 14.10
CA PHE A 555 21.90 -16.16 13.34
C PHE A 555 21.27 -15.96 11.97
N ILE A 556 21.09 -17.05 11.22
CA ILE A 556 20.56 -17.00 9.84
C ILE A 556 19.16 -16.39 9.83
N SER A 557 18.24 -16.92 10.64
CA SER A 557 16.88 -16.40 10.75
C SER A 557 16.83 -14.96 11.25
N GLY A 558 17.68 -14.59 12.19
CA GLY A 558 17.75 -13.24 12.72
C GLY A 558 18.21 -12.20 11.69
N VAL A 559 19.26 -12.51 10.92
CA VAL A 559 19.71 -11.67 9.80
C VAL A 559 18.63 -11.59 8.73
N SER A 560 18.02 -12.72 8.35
CA SER A 560 16.88 -12.75 7.41
C SER A 560 15.73 -11.84 7.84
N CYS A 561 15.30 -11.92 9.10
CA CYS A 561 14.24 -11.06 9.64
C CYS A 561 14.64 -9.59 9.69
N LEU A 562 15.88 -9.27 10.06
CA LEU A 562 16.38 -7.89 10.09
C LEU A 562 16.34 -7.24 8.71
N VAL A 563 16.89 -7.90 7.68
CA VAL A 563 16.94 -7.32 6.32
C VAL A 563 15.54 -7.23 5.72
N ALA A 564 14.64 -8.16 6.04
CA ALA A 564 13.23 -8.08 5.66
C ALA A 564 12.52 -6.88 6.32
N VAL A 565 12.71 -6.68 7.62
CA VAL A 565 12.14 -5.53 8.35
C VAL A 565 12.64 -4.21 7.76
N ILE A 566 13.93 -4.11 7.42
CA ILE A 566 14.49 -2.92 6.76
C ILE A 566 13.84 -2.70 5.40
N GLY A 567 13.75 -3.74 4.56
CA GLY A 567 13.10 -3.66 3.25
C GLY A 567 11.65 -3.18 3.35
N PHE A 568 10.85 -3.78 4.24
CA PHE A 568 9.47 -3.37 4.44
C PHE A 568 9.34 -1.93 4.94
N MET A 569 10.19 -1.49 5.87
CA MET A 569 10.17 -0.11 6.39
C MET A 569 10.56 0.94 5.34
N VAL A 570 11.48 0.59 4.43
CA VAL A 570 11.78 1.45 3.27
C VAL A 570 10.58 1.49 2.32
N SER A 571 9.95 0.34 2.04
CA SER A 571 8.75 0.30 1.21
C SER A 571 7.60 1.15 1.79
N ALA A 572 7.46 1.12 3.12
CA ALA A 572 6.45 1.86 3.88
C ALA A 572 6.55 3.39 3.76
N LEU A 573 7.67 3.94 3.24
CA LEU A 573 7.79 5.37 2.94
C LEU A 573 6.93 5.81 1.74
N ALA A 574 6.62 4.89 0.83
CA ALA A 574 5.83 5.16 -0.36
C ALA A 574 4.64 4.19 -0.54
N ASN A 575 4.36 3.35 0.46
CA ASN A 575 3.23 2.44 0.49
C ASN A 575 2.56 2.45 1.87
N ASP A 576 1.27 2.17 1.87
CA ASP A 576 0.46 2.01 3.08
C ASP A 576 0.60 0.60 3.67
N SER A 577 0.12 0.42 4.90
CA SER A 577 -0.17 -0.92 5.42
C SER A 577 -1.27 -1.57 4.57
N VAL A 578 -1.24 -2.89 4.43
CA VAL A 578 -2.36 -3.65 3.88
C VAL A 578 -2.36 -5.06 4.46
N ILE A 579 -3.55 -5.62 4.63
CA ILE A 579 -3.72 -6.96 5.20
C ILE A 579 -3.10 -8.09 4.39
N SER A 580 -2.88 -7.86 3.10
CA SER A 580 -2.19 -8.80 2.22
C SER A 580 -0.70 -8.97 2.55
N VAL A 581 -0.08 -8.01 3.26
CA VAL A 581 1.38 -7.97 3.48
C VAL A 581 1.74 -7.83 4.96
N SER A 582 1.04 -6.96 5.68
CA SER A 582 1.35 -6.61 7.08
C SER A 582 1.37 -7.78 8.06
N PRO A 583 0.47 -8.79 8.00
CA PRO A 583 0.56 -9.96 8.89
C PRO A 583 1.91 -10.67 8.82
N VAL A 584 2.45 -10.81 7.61
CA VAL A 584 3.74 -11.46 7.37
C VAL A 584 4.87 -10.63 7.94
N PHE A 585 4.84 -9.31 7.73
CA PHE A 585 5.81 -8.39 8.35
C PHE A 585 5.83 -8.51 9.88
N TRP A 586 4.67 -8.45 10.54
CA TRP A 586 4.57 -8.48 11.99
C TRP A 586 5.03 -9.81 12.58
N ILE A 587 4.73 -10.93 11.94
CA ILE A 587 5.25 -12.25 12.35
C ILE A 587 6.77 -12.33 12.12
N ILE A 588 7.30 -11.87 10.98
CA ILE A 588 8.74 -11.83 10.70
C ILE A 588 9.48 -11.00 11.76
N LEU A 589 8.93 -9.86 12.16
CA LEU A 589 9.50 -9.02 13.21
C LEU A 589 9.53 -9.75 14.56
N GLY A 590 8.43 -10.42 14.93
CA GLY A 590 8.38 -11.25 16.13
C GLY A 590 9.38 -12.42 16.10
N VAL A 591 9.51 -13.12 14.96
CA VAL A 591 10.52 -14.16 14.73
C VAL A 591 11.93 -13.59 14.92
N GLY A 592 12.21 -12.40 14.38
CA GLY A 592 13.49 -11.72 14.54
C GLY A 592 13.83 -11.41 16.00
N ILE A 593 12.85 -10.94 16.78
CA ILE A 593 13.01 -10.70 18.22
C ILE A 593 13.32 -12.01 18.96
N ALA A 594 12.64 -13.10 18.62
CA ALA A 594 12.92 -14.42 19.20
C ALA A 594 14.33 -14.91 18.81
N SER A 595 14.72 -14.78 17.54
CA SER A 595 16.06 -15.16 17.05
C SER A 595 17.17 -14.36 17.72
N ASN A 596 16.98 -13.06 17.97
CA ASN A 596 17.91 -12.25 18.77
C ASN A 596 18.12 -12.83 20.17
N ARG A 597 17.03 -13.18 20.86
CA ARG A 597 17.07 -13.77 22.22
C ARG A 597 17.79 -15.12 22.21
N LEU A 598 17.41 -16.02 21.30
CA LEU A 598 17.95 -17.37 21.23
C LEU A 598 19.43 -17.36 20.81
N TYR A 599 19.82 -16.47 19.89
CA TYR A 599 21.20 -16.32 19.48
C TYR A 599 22.09 -15.79 20.62
N ARG A 600 21.62 -14.80 21.39
CA ARG A 600 22.35 -14.32 22.60
C ARG A 600 22.56 -15.43 23.61
N SER A 601 21.52 -16.23 23.88
CA SER A 601 21.63 -17.38 24.79
C SER A 601 22.60 -18.44 24.26
N HIS A 602 22.64 -18.64 22.94
CA HIS A 602 23.60 -19.56 22.33
C HIS A 602 25.05 -19.04 22.49
N LEU A 603 25.29 -17.75 22.25
CA LEU A 603 26.62 -17.15 22.41
C LEU A 603 27.11 -17.18 23.86
N SER A 604 26.24 -16.92 24.85
CA SER A 604 26.61 -17.02 26.26
C SER A 604 27.01 -18.45 26.64
N ASN A 605 26.32 -19.46 26.08
CA ASN A 605 26.64 -20.86 26.32
C ASN A 605 27.96 -21.30 25.66
N ILE A 606 28.38 -20.65 24.58
CA ILE A 606 29.72 -20.87 23.98
C ILE A 606 30.80 -20.27 24.89
N ASN A 607 30.62 -19.02 25.33
CA ASN A 607 31.60 -18.34 26.19
C ASN A 607 31.77 -18.97 27.57
N LEU A 608 30.79 -19.74 28.06
CA LEU A 608 30.90 -20.51 29.31
C LEU A 608 31.59 -21.88 29.12
N LYS A 609 31.82 -22.31 27.88
CA LYS A 609 32.45 -23.61 27.54
C LYS A 609 33.90 -23.47 27.06
N VAL A 610 34.34 -22.25 26.79
CA VAL A 610 35.74 -21.86 26.53
C VAL A 610 36.29 -21.31 27.83
#